data_AF-A0A2E4J4A8-F1
#
_entry.id   AF-A0A2E4J4A8-F1
#
_cell.length_a   1.000
_cell.length_b   1.000
_cell.length_c   1.000
_cell.angle_alpha   90.00
_cell.angle_beta   90.00
_cell.angle_gamma   90.00
#
_symmetry.space_group_name_H-M   'P 1'
#
loop_
_entity.id
_entity.type
_entity.pdbx_description
1 polymer ?
#
loop_
_entity_poly.entity_id
_entity_poly.type
_entity_poly.pdbx_seq_one_letter_code
_entity_poly.pdbx_strand_id
1 'polypeptide(L)'
;MLLGGNALVGWAEQFIVSSVAALLIGVGPLFIALTEWAWPGGERPTRLTIVALLLGLFGVAWLAATWESQSEGGLSQIGVIAILSACAFWSIGAIYSRHTKNGASPFMSAALQMLGGCPAIIFVGLLCGDFQRFDASQVSTSSCWAVIYLIFIGSLVGFSSFVWLMKNVSPALASTHAFVNPLVAVVLG
;
A
#
# COMPACT_ATOMS: atom_id res chain seq x y z
N MET A 1 4.15 8.90 1.11
CA MET A 1 3.41 7.94 0.27
C MET A 1 4.33 6.95 -0.43
N LEU A 2 5.20 7.33 -1.39
CA LEU A 2 6.03 6.34 -2.11
C LEU A 2 7.15 5.73 -1.26
N LEU A 3 8.04 6.55 -0.68
CA LEU A 3 9.11 6.06 0.21
C LEU A 3 8.52 5.41 1.48
N GLY A 4 7.83 6.18 2.30
CA GLY A 4 7.29 5.67 3.56
C GLY A 4 6.14 4.66 3.41
N GLY A 5 5.54 4.51 2.23
CA GLY A 5 4.48 3.53 1.99
C GLY A 5 5.01 2.30 1.27
N ASN A 6 5.19 2.40 -0.05
CA ASN A 6 5.58 1.25 -0.88
C ASN A 6 6.96 0.66 -0.48
N ALA A 7 7.96 1.48 -0.15
CA ALA A 7 9.26 0.94 0.23
C ALA A 7 9.22 0.24 1.60
N LEU A 8 8.42 0.73 2.55
CA LEU A 8 8.20 0.04 3.82
C LEU A 8 7.44 -1.27 3.65
N VAL A 9 6.46 -1.33 2.74
CA VAL A 9 5.78 -2.60 2.41
C VAL A 9 6.77 -3.61 1.82
N GLY A 10 7.53 -3.23 0.80
CA GLY A 10 8.52 -4.13 0.19
C GLY A 10 9.62 -4.57 1.16
N TRP A 11 9.99 -3.72 2.13
CA TRP A 11 10.90 -4.10 3.20
C TRP A 11 10.24 -5.04 4.22
N ALA A 12 8.98 -4.79 4.60
CA ALA A 12 8.23 -5.65 5.52
C ALA A 12 8.04 -7.06 4.96
N GLU A 13 7.83 -7.21 3.66
CA GLU A 13 7.68 -8.49 2.97
C GLU A 13 8.93 -9.40 3.03
N GLN A 14 10.08 -8.89 3.50
CA GLN A 14 11.23 -9.73 3.84
C GLN A 14 11.03 -10.52 5.15
N PHE A 15 10.08 -10.11 5.99
CA PHE A 15 9.83 -10.66 7.32
C PHE A 15 8.46 -11.30 7.49
N ILE A 16 7.50 -10.98 6.60
CA ILE A 16 6.14 -11.49 6.64
C ILE A 16 5.70 -11.88 5.23
N VAL A 17 4.90 -12.95 5.13
CA VAL A 17 4.36 -13.44 3.86
C VAL A 17 3.37 -12.46 3.24
N SER A 18 3.28 -12.47 1.91
CA SER A 18 2.43 -11.58 1.09
C SER A 18 0.96 -11.57 1.51
N SER A 19 0.38 -12.72 1.85
CA SER A 19 -0.99 -12.82 2.37
C SER A 19 -1.19 -12.02 3.67
N VAL A 20 -0.28 -12.17 4.63
CA VAL A 20 -0.30 -11.41 5.89
C VAL A 20 -0.09 -9.92 5.62
N ALA A 21 0.82 -9.56 4.71
CA ALA A 21 1.03 -8.17 4.32
C ALA A 21 -0.22 -7.54 3.72
N ALA A 22 -0.85 -8.20 2.75
CA ALA A 22 -2.09 -7.76 2.11
C ALA A 22 -3.23 -7.58 3.13
N LEU A 23 -3.28 -8.47 4.11
CA LEU A 23 -4.27 -8.41 5.18
C LEU A 23 -4.07 -7.19 6.08
N LEU A 24 -2.84 -6.94 6.52
CA LEU A 24 -2.48 -5.76 7.32
C LEU A 24 -2.71 -4.45 6.55
N ILE A 25 -2.44 -4.43 5.25
CA ILE A 25 -2.77 -3.30 4.35
C ILE A 25 -4.28 -3.05 4.30
N GLY A 26 -5.11 -4.07 4.56
CA GLY A 26 -6.56 -3.95 4.71
C GLY A 26 -7.01 -2.97 5.81
N VAL A 27 -6.13 -2.61 6.75
CA VAL A 27 -6.36 -1.55 7.74
C VAL A 27 -6.19 -0.14 7.14
N GLY A 28 -5.63 -0.01 5.94
CA GLY A 28 -5.39 1.25 5.24
C GLY A 28 -6.56 2.24 5.20
N PRO A 29 -7.81 1.82 4.90
CA PRO A 29 -8.97 2.72 4.93
C PRO A 29 -9.20 3.38 6.29
N LEU A 30 -8.88 2.71 7.40
CA LEU A 30 -8.96 3.29 8.74
C LEU A 30 -7.97 4.44 8.90
N PHE A 31 -6.72 4.25 8.46
CA PHE A 31 -5.71 5.32 8.49
C PHE A 31 -6.12 6.51 7.61
N ILE A 32 -6.72 6.28 6.44
CA ILE A 32 -7.24 7.36 5.59
C ILE A 32 -8.32 8.15 6.32
N ALA A 33 -9.32 7.47 6.89
CA ALA A 33 -10.42 8.12 7.61
C ALA A 33 -9.93 8.90 8.84
N LEU A 34 -9.02 8.33 9.63
CA LEU A 34 -8.43 8.99 10.79
C LEU A 34 -7.58 10.20 10.39
N THR A 35 -6.80 10.07 9.32
CA THR A 35 -5.96 11.18 8.81
C THR A 35 -6.82 12.32 8.28
N GLU A 36 -7.87 12.01 7.51
CA GLU A 36 -8.82 13.01 7.01
C GLU A 36 -9.54 13.70 8.17
N TRP A 37 -9.99 12.95 9.17
CA TRP A 37 -10.65 13.54 10.34
C TRP A 37 -9.73 14.48 11.13
N ALA A 38 -8.45 14.13 11.25
CA ALA A 38 -7.44 14.94 11.93
C ALA A 38 -6.94 16.14 11.09
N TRP A 39 -7.22 16.17 9.79
CA TRP A 39 -6.70 17.19 8.88
C TRP A 39 -7.42 18.53 9.07
N PRO A 40 -6.72 19.69 8.97
CA PRO A 40 -7.37 20.99 9.00
C PRO A 40 -8.37 21.16 7.84
N GLY A 41 -9.66 21.33 8.17
CA GLY A 41 -10.73 21.40 7.18
C GLY A 41 -11.19 20.03 6.65
N GLY A 42 -10.73 18.94 7.26
CA GLY A 42 -11.13 17.59 6.90
C GLY A 42 -12.50 17.19 7.45
N GLU A 43 -13.05 16.12 6.90
CA GLU A 43 -14.41 15.65 7.17
C GLU A 43 -14.45 14.63 8.32
N ARG A 44 -15.43 14.76 9.23
CA ARG A 44 -15.64 13.78 10.29
C ARG A 44 -16.27 12.51 9.72
N PRO A 45 -15.77 11.30 10.06
CA PRO A 45 -16.34 10.06 9.58
C PRO A 45 -17.77 9.91 10.10
N THR A 46 -18.69 9.54 9.21
CA THR A 46 -20.08 9.28 9.59
C THR A 46 -20.18 8.01 10.42
N ARG A 47 -21.27 7.84 11.17
CA ARG A 47 -21.53 6.59 11.91
C ARG A 47 -21.50 5.35 11.01
N LEU A 48 -22.01 5.49 9.77
CA LEU A 48 -21.97 4.42 8.78
C LEU A 48 -20.53 4.08 8.36
N THR A 49 -19.70 5.10 8.13
CA THR A 49 -18.27 4.92 7.83
C THR A 49 -17.55 4.18 8.95
N ILE A 50 -17.81 4.55 10.21
CA ILE A 50 -17.20 3.88 11.38
C ILE A 50 -17.63 2.42 11.44
N VAL A 51 -18.92 2.11 11.25
CA VAL A 51 -19.42 0.72 11.25
C VAL A 51 -18.79 -0.09 10.12
N ALA A 52 -18.70 0.47 8.91
CA ALA A 52 -18.08 -0.19 7.77
C ALA A 52 -16.58 -0.47 8.00
N LEU A 53 -15.85 0.47 8.62
CA LEU A 53 -14.45 0.30 8.98
C LEU A 53 -14.26 -0.79 10.03
N LEU A 54 -15.08 -0.80 11.08
CA LEU A 54 -15.03 -1.83 12.12
C LEU A 54 -15.35 -3.22 11.55
N LEU A 55 -16.33 -3.31 10.65
CA LEU A 55 -16.71 -4.56 10.00
C LEU A 55 -15.61 -5.06 9.03
N GLY A 56 -14.99 -4.15 8.27
CA GLY A 56 -13.83 -4.47 7.44
C GLY A 56 -12.62 -4.92 8.27
N LEU A 57 -12.32 -4.23 9.36
CA LEU A 57 -11.25 -4.59 10.29
C LEU A 57 -11.52 -5.94 10.97
N PHE A 58 -12.77 -6.24 11.30
CA PHE A 58 -13.17 -7.55 11.80
C PHE A 58 -12.95 -8.65 10.75
N GLY A 59 -13.34 -8.43 9.49
CA GLY A 59 -13.07 -9.37 8.41
C GLY A 59 -11.58 -9.63 8.22
N VAL A 60 -10.77 -8.58 8.31
CA VAL A 60 -9.30 -8.66 8.27
C VAL A 60 -8.77 -9.47 9.46
N ALA A 61 -9.21 -9.20 10.69
CA ALA A 61 -8.78 -9.93 11.88
C ALA A 61 -9.21 -11.40 11.84
N TRP A 62 -10.41 -11.69 11.33
CA TRP A 62 -10.93 -13.04 11.17
C TRP A 62 -10.09 -13.86 10.18
N LEU A 63 -9.79 -13.27 9.02
CA LEU A 63 -8.87 -13.88 8.04
C LEU A 63 -7.45 -14.03 8.61
N ALA A 64 -7.01 -13.16 9.53
CA ALA A 64 -5.68 -13.25 10.13
C ALA A 64 -5.59 -14.44 11.09
N ALA A 65 -6.62 -14.64 11.91
CA ALA A 65 -6.69 -15.68 12.91
C ALA A 65 -6.59 -17.10 12.31
N THR A 66 -7.04 -17.30 11.06
CA THR A 66 -6.90 -18.58 10.38
C THR A 66 -5.45 -18.91 10.00
N TRP A 67 -4.62 -17.88 9.78
CA TRP A 67 -3.22 -18.02 9.36
C TRP A 67 -2.25 -18.11 10.54
N GLU A 68 -2.57 -17.52 11.68
CA GLU A 68 -1.77 -17.62 12.90
C GLU A 68 -1.66 -19.07 13.42
N SER A 69 -2.60 -19.95 13.05
CA SER A 69 -2.51 -21.38 13.37
C SER A 69 -1.53 -22.19 12.50
N GLN A 70 -1.08 -21.64 11.36
CA GLN A 70 -0.27 -22.36 10.36
C GLN A 70 1.19 -21.91 10.29
N SER A 71 1.59 -20.79 10.90
CA SER A 71 2.97 -20.31 10.86
C SER A 71 3.78 -20.77 12.08
N GLU A 72 4.70 -21.72 11.86
CA GLU A 72 5.75 -22.06 12.83
C GLU A 72 6.70 -20.86 13.01
N GLY A 73 6.44 -20.00 14.00
CA GLY A 73 7.32 -18.86 14.34
C GLY A 73 6.61 -17.57 14.77
N GLY A 74 5.28 -17.47 14.59
CA GLY A 74 4.51 -16.26 14.92
C GLY A 74 4.75 -15.09 13.94
N LEU A 75 3.93 -14.04 14.04
CA LEU A 75 4.09 -12.85 13.18
C LEU A 75 5.31 -12.00 13.60
N SER A 76 6.16 -11.65 12.62
CA SER A 76 7.26 -10.71 12.84
C SER A 76 6.74 -9.32 13.22
N GLN A 77 6.97 -8.92 14.47
CA GLN A 77 6.53 -7.62 15.01
C GLN A 77 7.08 -6.45 14.20
N ILE A 78 8.31 -6.54 13.70
CA ILE A 78 8.93 -5.46 12.93
C ILE A 78 8.27 -5.29 11.56
N GLY A 79 7.87 -6.39 10.92
CA GLY A 79 7.14 -6.38 9.65
C GLY A 79 5.73 -5.78 9.83
N VAL A 80 5.03 -6.15 10.91
CA VAL A 80 3.72 -5.58 11.24
C VAL A 80 3.80 -4.07 11.46
N ILE A 81 4.76 -3.61 12.28
CA ILE A 81 4.95 -2.18 12.55
C ILE A 81 5.30 -1.42 11.27
N ALA A 82 6.11 -2.01 10.39
CA ALA A 82 6.46 -1.41 9.10
C ALA A 82 5.25 -1.24 8.19
N ILE A 83 4.35 -2.23 8.10
CA ILE A 83 3.13 -2.09 7.29
C ILE A 83 2.16 -1.07 7.88
N LEU A 84 1.95 -1.07 9.20
CA LEU A 84 1.08 -0.06 9.82
C LEU A 84 1.63 1.36 9.61
N SER A 85 2.95 1.52 9.71
CA SER A 85 3.64 2.77 9.37
C SER A 85 3.45 3.12 7.90
N ALA A 86 3.51 2.13 7.01
CA ALA A 86 3.25 2.31 5.58
C ALA A 86 1.84 2.82 5.31
N CYS A 87 0.82 2.24 5.95
CA CYS A 87 -0.55 2.70 5.87
C CYS A 87 -0.70 4.16 6.34
N ALA A 88 0.00 4.54 7.41
CA ALA A 88 0.01 5.91 7.91
C ALA A 88 0.65 6.89 6.91
N PHE A 89 1.87 6.60 6.43
CA PHE A 89 2.55 7.44 5.43
C PHE A 89 1.81 7.52 4.10
N TRP A 90 1.09 6.45 3.75
CA TRP A 90 0.22 6.43 2.58
C TRP A 90 -0.96 7.37 2.77
N SER A 91 -1.65 7.26 3.90
CA SER A 91 -2.84 8.06 4.22
C SER A 91 -2.51 9.55 4.33
N ILE A 92 -1.43 9.91 5.03
CA ILE A 92 -0.96 11.30 5.11
C ILE A 92 -0.68 11.87 3.72
N GLY A 93 0.00 11.12 2.86
CA GLY A 93 0.28 11.55 1.49
C GLY A 93 -0.98 11.69 0.63
N ALA A 94 -1.94 10.77 0.78
CA ALA A 94 -3.21 10.80 0.06
C ALA A 94 -4.05 12.03 0.44
N ILE A 95 -4.19 12.30 1.74
CA ILE A 95 -4.96 13.44 2.26
C ILE A 95 -4.25 14.76 1.92
N TYR A 96 -2.92 14.83 2.08
CA TYR A 96 -2.15 16.01 1.67
C TYR A 96 -2.39 16.34 0.19
N SER A 97 -2.29 15.34 -0.70
CA SER A 97 -2.53 15.50 -2.14
C SER A 97 -3.95 15.99 -2.43
N ARG A 98 -4.97 15.44 -1.73
CA ARG A 98 -6.38 15.85 -1.87
C ARG A 98 -6.61 17.33 -1.52
N HIS A 99 -5.95 17.84 -0.49
CA HIS A 99 -6.17 19.20 0.02
C HIS A 99 -5.25 20.27 -0.62
N THR A 100 -4.39 19.89 -1.55
CA THR A 100 -3.47 20.83 -2.21
C THR A 100 -4.23 21.68 -3.25
N LYS A 101 -4.24 23.02 -3.06
CA LYS A 101 -5.10 23.97 -3.81
C LYS A 101 -4.74 24.16 -5.30
N ASN A 102 -3.53 23.82 -5.72
CA ASN A 102 -3.10 23.92 -7.11
C ASN A 102 -3.10 22.52 -7.73
N GLY A 103 -4.28 22.08 -8.18
CA GLY A 103 -4.51 20.72 -8.65
C GLY A 103 -3.75 20.43 -9.94
N ALA A 104 -2.53 19.92 -9.82
CA ALA A 104 -1.88 19.20 -10.90
C ALA A 104 -2.83 18.08 -11.37
N SER A 105 -2.93 17.86 -12.68
CA SER A 105 -3.75 16.76 -13.19
C SER A 105 -3.36 15.44 -12.50
N PRO A 106 -4.25 14.46 -12.34
CA PRO A 106 -3.91 13.19 -11.67
C PRO A 106 -2.67 12.52 -12.25
N PHE A 107 -2.46 12.66 -13.57
CA PHE A 107 -1.26 12.19 -14.26
C PHE A 107 0.00 12.96 -13.82
N MET A 108 -0.07 14.29 -13.75
CA MET A 108 1.04 15.12 -13.27
C MET A 108 1.36 14.84 -11.80
N SER A 109 0.33 14.68 -10.95
CA SER A 109 0.50 14.33 -9.54
C SER A 109 1.19 12.98 -9.38
N ALA A 110 0.81 11.99 -10.17
CA ALA A 110 1.47 10.68 -10.20
C ALA A 110 2.91 10.76 -10.69
N ALA A 111 3.16 11.50 -11.78
CA ALA A 111 4.50 11.70 -12.32
C ALA A 111 5.42 12.37 -11.29
N LEU A 112 4.95 13.44 -10.63
CA LEU A 112 5.69 14.10 -9.54
C LEU A 112 5.93 13.16 -8.36
N GLN A 113 4.96 12.32 -8.02
CA GLN A 113 5.11 11.34 -6.95
C GLN A 113 6.18 10.30 -7.30
N MET A 114 6.16 9.73 -8.51
CA MET A 114 7.14 8.75 -8.97
C MET A 114 8.54 9.37 -9.10
N LEU A 115 8.65 10.53 -9.75
CA LEU A 115 9.92 11.24 -9.93
C LEU A 115 10.52 11.76 -8.62
N GLY A 116 9.69 12.20 -7.67
CA GLY A 116 10.15 12.64 -6.35
C GLY A 116 10.42 11.49 -5.39
N GLY A 117 9.63 10.42 -5.47
CA GLY A 117 9.74 9.24 -4.61
C GLY A 117 10.94 8.36 -4.94
N CYS A 118 11.24 8.14 -6.23
CA CYS A 118 12.32 7.25 -6.66
C CYS A 118 13.71 7.68 -6.13
N PRO A 119 14.15 8.94 -6.26
CA PRO A 119 15.44 9.36 -5.72
C PRO A 119 15.54 9.18 -4.21
N ALA A 120 14.45 9.43 -3.48
CA ALA A 120 14.42 9.25 -2.03
C ALA A 120 14.55 7.76 -1.64
N ILE A 121 13.91 6.85 -2.39
CA ILE A 121 14.04 5.40 -2.19
C ILE A 121 15.47 4.95 -2.50
N ILE A 122 16.05 5.38 -3.63
CA ILE A 122 17.43 5.05 -4.00
C ILE A 122 18.41 5.55 -2.93
N PHE A 123 18.22 6.77 -2.44
CA PHE A 123 19.07 7.36 -1.40
C PHE A 123 19.00 6.58 -0.09
N VAL A 124 17.80 6.18 0.34
CA VAL A 124 17.65 5.32 1.54
C VAL A 124 18.29 3.95 1.31
N GLY A 125 18.09 3.32 0.14
CA GLY A 125 18.73 2.04 -0.18
C GLY A 125 20.27 2.13 -0.20
N LEU A 126 20.83 3.25 -0.65
CA LEU A 126 22.26 3.54 -0.54
C LEU A 126 22.72 3.59 0.93
N LEU A 127 21.99 4.30 1.80
CA LEU A 127 22.32 4.40 3.22
C LEU A 127 22.16 3.07 3.98
N CYS A 128 21.18 2.24 3.58
CA CYS A 128 20.94 0.92 4.16
C CYS A 128 21.93 -0.15 3.65
N GLY A 129 22.76 0.18 2.66
CA GLY A 129 23.76 -0.73 2.09
C GLY A 129 23.17 -1.75 1.12
N ASP A 130 21.97 -1.54 0.59
CA ASP A 130 21.29 -2.48 -0.32
C ASP A 130 22.11 -2.73 -1.58
N PHE A 131 22.78 -1.69 -2.09
CA PHE A 131 23.69 -1.80 -3.25
C PHE A 131 24.96 -2.60 -2.95
N GLN A 132 25.41 -2.65 -1.70
CA GLN A 132 26.58 -3.44 -1.29
C GLN A 132 26.21 -4.91 -1.09
N ARG A 133 24.95 -5.17 -0.72
CA ARG A 133 24.39 -6.51 -0.59
C ARG A 133 23.86 -7.07 -1.92
N PHE A 134 23.71 -6.22 -2.93
CA PHE A 134 23.22 -6.61 -4.24
C PHE A 134 24.26 -7.47 -4.97
N ASP A 135 23.87 -8.72 -5.24
CA ASP A 135 24.64 -9.67 -6.01
C ASP A 135 23.88 -10.01 -7.30
N ALA A 136 24.42 -9.57 -8.44
CA ALA A 136 23.81 -9.80 -9.75
C ALA A 136 23.67 -11.30 -10.08
N SER A 137 24.50 -12.16 -9.48
CA SER A 137 24.42 -13.62 -9.70
C SER A 137 23.21 -14.26 -9.02
N GLN A 138 22.63 -13.61 -8.02
CA GLN A 138 21.41 -14.09 -7.34
C GLN A 138 20.12 -13.61 -8.01
N VAL A 139 20.22 -12.76 -9.04
CA VAL A 139 19.06 -12.29 -9.79
C VAL A 139 18.58 -13.41 -10.73
N SER A 140 17.50 -14.09 -10.33
CA SER A 140 16.90 -15.12 -11.15
C SER A 140 16.14 -14.53 -12.36
N THR A 141 16.02 -15.30 -13.43
CA THR A 141 15.19 -14.93 -14.60
C THR A 141 13.73 -14.68 -14.19
N SER A 142 13.22 -15.44 -13.21
CA SER A 142 11.87 -15.26 -12.67
C SER A 142 11.71 -13.89 -11.99
N SER A 143 12.68 -13.49 -11.17
CA SER A 143 12.70 -12.17 -10.52
C SER A 143 12.73 -11.04 -11.56
N CYS A 144 13.50 -11.20 -12.63
CA CYS A 144 13.56 -10.22 -13.72
C CYS A 144 12.20 -10.08 -14.43
N TRP A 145 11.56 -11.19 -14.76
CA TRP A 145 10.21 -11.19 -15.34
C TRP A 145 9.15 -10.62 -14.38
N ALA A 146 9.26 -10.90 -13.08
CA ALA A 146 8.36 -10.34 -12.07
C ALA A 146 8.47 -8.81 -12.01
N VAL A 147 9.69 -8.26 -12.05
CA VAL A 147 9.90 -6.80 -12.09
C VAL A 147 9.32 -6.20 -13.37
N ILE A 148 9.57 -6.80 -14.54
CA ILE A 148 9.00 -6.34 -15.81
C ILE A 148 7.47 -6.36 -15.75
N TYR A 149 6.89 -7.45 -15.24
CA TYR A 149 5.45 -7.56 -15.06
C TYR A 149 4.89 -6.48 -14.13
N LEU A 150 5.52 -6.22 -12.99
CA LEU A 150 5.09 -5.19 -12.04
C LEU A 150 5.22 -3.77 -12.60
N ILE A 151 6.21 -3.51 -13.45
CA ILE A 151 6.38 -2.21 -14.14
C ILE A 151 5.24 -2.00 -15.13
N PHE A 152 5.02 -2.94 -16.06
CA PHE A 152 4.05 -2.74 -17.14
C PHE A 152 2.61 -3.01 -16.72
N ILE A 153 2.35 -4.16 -16.11
CA ILE A 153 0.99 -4.57 -15.74
C ILE A 153 0.58 -3.95 -14.41
N GLY A 154 1.40 -4.10 -13.37
CA GLY A 154 1.09 -3.60 -12.03
C GLY A 154 1.03 -2.07 -11.97
N SER A 155 2.05 -1.40 -12.48
CA SER A 155 2.19 0.05 -12.39
C SER A 155 1.54 0.74 -13.58
N LEU A 156 2.02 0.53 -14.81
CA LEU A 156 1.58 1.33 -15.95
C LEU A 156 0.09 1.10 -16.26
N VAL A 157 -0.33 -0.16 -16.42
CA VAL A 157 -1.74 -0.50 -16.68
C VAL A 157 -2.57 -0.28 -15.42
N GLY A 158 -2.23 -0.91 -14.30
CA GLY A 158 -3.01 -0.87 -13.06
C GLY A 158 -3.24 0.54 -12.54
N PHE A 159 -2.19 1.36 -12.40
CA PHE A 159 -2.33 2.73 -11.90
C PHE A 159 -3.07 3.64 -12.89
N SER A 160 -2.82 3.51 -14.19
CA SER A 160 -3.55 4.28 -15.21
C SER A 160 -5.04 3.93 -15.21
N SER A 161 -5.39 2.65 -15.09
CA SER A 161 -6.77 2.19 -14.92
C SER A 161 -7.41 2.74 -13.66
N PHE A 162 -6.71 2.74 -12.52
CA PHE A 162 -7.19 3.34 -11.27
C PHE A 162 -7.48 4.84 -11.43
N VAL A 163 -6.56 5.61 -12.01
CA VAL A 163 -6.73 7.04 -12.25
C VAL A 163 -7.88 7.32 -13.22
N TRP A 164 -8.04 6.50 -14.26
CA TRP A 164 -9.17 6.58 -15.18
C TRP A 164 -10.50 6.27 -14.48
N LEU A 165 -10.55 5.21 -13.67
CA LEU A 165 -11.74 4.84 -12.89
C LEU A 165 -12.16 5.99 -11.96
N MET A 166 -11.21 6.61 -11.27
CA MET A 166 -11.45 7.74 -10.37
C MET A 166 -12.05 8.96 -11.09
N LYS A 167 -11.93 9.07 -12.42
CA LYS A 167 -12.56 10.13 -13.23
C LYS A 167 -13.92 9.71 -13.80
N ASN A 168 -14.16 8.41 -13.97
CA ASN A 168 -15.29 7.89 -14.73
C ASN A 168 -16.36 7.25 -13.84
N VAL A 169 -16.03 6.87 -12.61
CA VAL A 169 -16.97 6.33 -11.62
C VAL A 169 -16.82 7.02 -10.28
N SER A 170 -17.74 6.76 -9.35
CA SER A 170 -17.62 7.30 -8.00
C SER A 170 -16.35 6.75 -7.31
N PRO A 171 -15.62 7.57 -6.53
CA PRO A 171 -14.44 7.12 -5.79
C PRO A 171 -14.72 5.91 -4.89
N ALA A 172 -15.93 5.81 -4.34
CA ALA A 172 -16.37 4.67 -3.55
C ALA A 172 -16.39 3.37 -4.37
N LEU A 173 -16.88 3.41 -5.61
CA LEU A 173 -16.87 2.25 -6.52
C LEU A 173 -15.45 1.93 -7.00
N ALA A 174 -14.62 2.94 -7.29
CA ALA A 174 -13.23 2.72 -7.65
C ALA A 174 -12.42 2.06 -6.52
N SER A 175 -12.75 2.36 -5.26
CA SER A 175 -12.04 1.84 -4.09
C SER A 175 -12.41 0.40 -3.74
N THR A 176 -13.47 -0.18 -4.32
CA THR A 176 -13.85 -1.57 -4.02
C THR A 176 -12.81 -2.59 -4.50
N HIS A 177 -11.90 -2.21 -5.41
CA HIS A 177 -10.77 -3.06 -5.82
C HIS A 177 -9.93 -3.51 -4.62
N ALA A 178 -9.84 -2.68 -3.56
CA ALA A 178 -9.10 -3.00 -2.35
C ALA A 178 -9.69 -4.21 -1.60
N PHE A 179 -10.97 -4.55 -1.81
CA PHE A 179 -11.58 -5.77 -1.24
C PHE A 179 -11.29 -7.03 -2.06
N VAL A 180 -10.92 -6.88 -3.32
CA VAL A 180 -10.52 -7.99 -4.18
C VAL A 180 -9.09 -8.44 -3.85
N ASN A 181 -8.22 -7.50 -3.47
CA ASN A 181 -6.80 -7.78 -3.18
C ASN A 181 -6.60 -8.86 -2.09
N PRO A 182 -7.28 -8.83 -0.93
CA PRO A 182 -7.20 -9.90 0.07
C PRO A 182 -7.63 -11.27 -0.47
N LEU A 183 -8.65 -11.29 -1.34
CA LEU A 183 -9.19 -12.53 -1.90
C LEU A 183 -8.19 -13.18 -2.87
N VAL A 184 -7.55 -12.35 -3.71
CA VAL A 184 -6.46 -12.78 -4.60
C VAL A 184 -5.25 -13.25 -3.80
N ALA A 185 -4.87 -12.51 -2.75
CA ALA A 185 -3.75 -12.87 -1.89
C ALA A 185 -3.96 -14.22 -1.18
N VAL A 186 -5.17 -14.50 -0.68
CA VAL A 186 -5.50 -15.80 -0.08
C VAL A 186 -5.41 -16.95 -1.09
N VAL A 187 -5.81 -16.73 -2.34
CA VAL A 187 -5.78 -17.78 -3.38
C VAL A 187 -4.36 -18.06 -3.87
N LEU A 188 -3.52 -17.03 -3.98
CA LEU A 188 -2.18 -17.15 -4.56
C LEU A 188 -1.08 -17.41 -3.53
N GLY A 189 -1.31 -17.13 -2.24
CA GLY A 189 -0.35 -17.30 -1.14
C GLY A 189 0.27 -15.98 -0.67
#